data_AF-A0A9X1L1B7-F1
#
_entry.id   AF-A0A9X1L1B7-F1
#
_cell.length_a   1.000
_cell.length_b   1.000
_cell.length_c   1.000
_cell.angle_alpha   90.00
_cell.angle_beta   90.00
_cell.angle_gamma   90.00
#
_symmetry.space_group_name_H-M   'P 1'
#
loop_
_entity.id
_entity.type
_entity.pdbx_description
1 polymer ?
#
loop_
_entity_poly.entity_id
_entity_poly.type
_entity_poly.pdbx_seq_one_letter_code
_entity_poly.pdbx_strand_id
1 'polypeptide(L)'
;MKFRDYLVDKKIDPAAFAKSEPARFSEFSKAFAQMHPNSFTMQKLFLINSIRRLYPLPADQWVKADKRTEKASAPVLAKPASKIAQDVKKPSRPVIKPKPIIKKK
;
A
#
# COMPACT_ATOMS: atom_id res chain seq x y z
N MET A 1 15.71 -3.47 -0.04
CA MET A 1 15.09 -2.35 0.71
C MET A 1 15.53 -2.47 2.16
N LYS A 2 16.05 -1.42 2.82
CA LYS A 2 16.37 -1.50 4.26
C LYS A 2 15.07 -1.31 5.05
N PHE A 3 15.01 -1.83 6.28
CA PHE A 3 13.82 -1.71 7.14
C PHE A 3 13.46 -0.24 7.43
N ARG A 4 14.46 0.63 7.60
CA ARG A 4 14.25 2.07 7.78
C ARG A 4 13.59 2.72 6.56
N ASP A 5 14.09 2.44 5.35
CA ASP A 5 13.49 2.94 4.10
C ASP A 5 12.04 2.47 3.97
N TYR A 6 11.76 1.23 4.34
CA TYR A 6 10.41 0.68 4.35
C TYR A 6 9.46 1.43 5.29
N LEU A 7 9.93 1.81 6.49
CA LEU A 7 9.12 2.61 7.42
C LEU A 7 8.82 4.00 6.86
N VAL A 8 9.82 4.64 6.24
CA VAL A 8 9.65 5.94 5.57
C VAL A 8 8.60 5.83 4.47
N ASP A 9 8.66 4.81 3.61
CA ASP A 9 7.66 4.52 2.57
C ASP A 9 6.25 4.25 3.12
N LYS A 10 6.14 3.82 4.38
CA LYS A 10 4.85 3.64 5.08
C LYS A 10 4.40 4.86 5.87
N LYS A 11 5.09 6.00 5.75
CA LYS A 11 4.83 7.26 6.49
C LYS A 11 5.03 7.12 8.00
N ILE A 12 5.99 6.28 8.39
CA ILE A 12 6.32 6.03 9.80
C ILE A 12 7.70 6.62 10.07
N ASP A 13 7.84 7.38 11.16
CA ASP A 13 9.14 7.86 11.60
C ASP A 13 9.98 6.76 12.26
N PRO A 14 11.08 6.30 11.64
CA PRO A 14 11.92 5.26 12.21
C PRO A 14 12.61 5.69 13.52
N ALA A 15 12.88 6.99 13.71
CA ALA A 15 13.53 7.48 14.92
C ALA A 15 12.56 7.48 16.11
N ALA A 16 11.35 8.01 15.93
CA ALA A 16 10.30 7.97 16.96
C ALA A 16 9.88 6.53 17.30
N PHE A 17 9.77 5.66 16.30
CA PHE A 17 9.41 4.26 16.53
C PHE A 17 10.49 3.49 17.30
N ALA A 18 11.78 3.69 16.96
CA ALA A 18 12.88 3.04 17.66
C ALA A 18 13.05 3.53 19.12
N LYS A 19 12.77 4.81 19.39
CA LYS A 19 12.85 5.39 20.74
C LYS A 19 11.73 4.92 21.66
N SER A 20 10.51 4.78 21.13
CA SER A 20 9.33 4.39 21.90
C SER A 20 9.27 2.88 22.16
N GLU A 21 9.52 2.06 21.14
CA GLU A 21 9.44 0.59 21.25
C GLU A 21 10.66 -0.11 20.63
N PRO A 22 11.84 -0.05 21.29
CA PRO A 22 13.07 -0.65 20.77
C PRO A 22 12.99 -2.17 20.61
N ALA A 23 12.27 -2.85 21.51
CA ALA A 23 12.07 -4.30 21.45
C ALA A 23 11.31 -4.71 20.18
N ARG A 24 10.19 -4.01 19.89
CA ARG A 24 9.35 -4.28 18.72
C ARG A 24 10.04 -3.86 17.44
N PHE A 25 10.83 -2.79 17.46
CA PHE A 25 11.70 -2.40 16.35
C PHE A 25 12.70 -3.52 15.97
N SER A 26 13.36 -4.12 16.96
CA SER A 26 14.32 -5.22 16.75
C SER A 26 13.64 -6.47 16.20
N GLU A 27 12.49 -6.86 16.77
CA GLU A 27 11.69 -7.99 16.28
C GLU A 27 11.26 -7.77 14.82
N PHE A 28 10.76 -6.58 14.51
CA PHE A 28 10.31 -6.25 13.15
C PHE A 28 11.47 -6.21 12.17
N SER A 29 12.63 -5.69 12.58
CA SER A 29 13.83 -5.69 11.75
C SER A 29 14.28 -7.13 11.43
N LYS A 30 14.22 -8.05 12.40
CA LYS A 30 14.55 -9.46 12.18
C LYS A 30 13.52 -10.14 11.27
N ALA A 31 12.24 -9.94 11.53
CA ALA A 31 11.17 -10.49 10.70
C ALA A 31 11.26 -9.97 9.25
N PHE A 32 11.51 -8.68 9.06
CA PHE A 32 11.70 -8.06 7.75
C PHE A 32 12.94 -8.60 7.02
N ALA A 33 13.99 -9.00 7.73
CA ALA A 33 15.16 -9.63 7.12
C ALA A 33 14.85 -11.03 6.56
N GLN A 34 13.84 -11.71 7.09
CA GLN A 34 13.47 -13.07 6.69
C GLN A 34 12.47 -13.09 5.51
N MET A 35 11.83 -11.98 5.17
CA MET A 35 10.73 -11.96 4.20
C MET A 35 10.66 -10.69 3.35
N HIS A 36 10.03 -10.77 2.19
CA HIS A 36 9.86 -9.61 1.30
C HIS A 36 8.95 -8.52 1.93
N PRO A 37 9.18 -7.22 1.67
CA PRO A 37 8.38 -6.11 2.21
C PRO A 37 6.86 -6.29 2.08
N ASN A 38 6.39 -6.80 0.94
CA ASN A 38 4.96 -7.01 0.69
C ASN A 38 4.37 -8.04 1.65
N SER A 39 5.03 -9.20 1.79
CA SER A 39 4.61 -10.25 2.69
C SER A 39 4.65 -9.78 4.15
N PHE A 40 5.69 -9.02 4.53
CA PHE A 40 5.77 -8.41 5.86
C PHE A 40 4.60 -7.46 6.13
N THR A 41 4.27 -6.63 5.14
CA THR A 41 3.13 -5.72 5.21
C THR A 41 1.83 -6.49 5.41
N MET A 42 1.62 -7.59 4.70
CA MET A 42 0.40 -8.39 4.82
C MET A 42 0.26 -9.03 6.21
N GLN A 43 1.34 -9.60 6.75
CA GLN A 43 1.32 -10.24 8.06
C GLN A 43 1.17 -9.25 9.22
N LYS A 44 1.79 -8.06 9.09
CA LYS A 44 1.87 -7.06 10.17
C LYS A 44 1.02 -5.82 9.89
N LEU A 45 0.07 -5.90 8.95
CA LEU A 45 -0.71 -4.76 8.45
C LEU A 45 -1.37 -3.96 9.58
N PHE A 46 -2.03 -4.66 10.51
CA PHE A 46 -2.72 -4.05 11.64
C PHE A 46 -1.74 -3.31 12.57
N LEU A 47 -0.57 -3.89 12.84
CA LEU A 47 0.45 -3.28 13.68
C LEU A 47 1.08 -2.06 12.99
N ILE A 48 1.39 -2.18 11.70
CA ILE A 48 1.92 -1.07 10.90
C ILE A 48 0.93 0.10 10.88
N ASN A 49 -0.37 -0.18 10.75
CA ASN A 49 -1.41 0.86 10.79
C ASN A 49 -1.49 1.54 12.16
N SER A 50 -1.37 0.81 13.26
CA SER A 50 -1.30 1.40 14.61
C SER A 50 -0.06 2.28 14.77
N ILE A 51 1.11 1.79 14.37
CA ILE A 51 2.38 2.53 14.43
C ILE A 51 2.29 3.80 13.59
N ARG A 52 1.67 3.76 12.40
CA ARG A 52 1.48 4.94 11.55
C ARG A 52 0.63 6.04 12.18
N ARG A 53 -0.31 5.68 13.07
CA ARG A 53 -1.13 6.65 13.81
C ARG A 53 -0.40 7.22 15.03
N LEU A 54 0.50 6.44 15.63
CA LEU A 54 1.29 6.85 16.79
C LEU A 54 2.51 7.70 16.39
N TYR A 55 3.18 7.33 15.31
CA TYR A 55 4.45 7.94 14.87
C TYR A 55 4.38 8.37 13.40
N PRO A 56 3.52 9.36 13.06
CA PRO A 56 3.43 9.87 11.70
C PRO A 56 4.74 10.57 11.29
N LEU A 57 5.20 10.31 10.07
CA LEU A 57 6.31 11.09 9.49
C LEU A 57 5.84 12.53 9.23
N PRO A 58 6.54 13.57 9.73
CA PRO A 58 6.22 14.95 9.39
C PRO A 58 6.36 15.17 7.87
N ALA A 59 5.46 15.99 7.31
CA ALA A 59 5.29 16.16 5.87
C ALA A 59 6.59 16.58 5.13
N ASP A 60 7.52 17.20 5.84
CA ASP A 60 8.80 17.69 5.32
C ASP A 60 9.78 16.57 4.92
N GLN A 61 9.61 15.37 5.47
CA GLN A 61 10.56 14.25 5.29
C GLN A 61 10.05 13.21 4.28
N TRP A 62 8.87 13.42 3.69
CA TRP A 62 8.30 12.54 2.68
C TRP A 62 8.84 12.92 1.29
N VAL A 63 10.04 12.43 0.97
CA VAL A 63 10.59 12.57 -0.38
C VAL A 63 9.88 11.56 -1.27
N LYS A 64 8.85 11.98 -2.01
CA LYS A 64 8.39 11.18 -3.15
C LYS A 64 9.54 11.14 -4.14
N ALA A 65 10.15 9.97 -4.29
CA ALA A 65 10.99 9.70 -5.45
C ALA A 65 10.09 9.76 -6.69
N ASP A 66 9.91 10.97 -7.23
CA ASP A 66 9.33 11.18 -8.55
C ASP A 66 10.26 10.49 -9.55
N LYS A 67 9.96 9.22 -9.86
CA LYS A 67 10.45 8.57 -11.08
C LYS A 67 9.72 9.18 -12.28
N ARG A 68 9.91 10.47 -12.52
CA ARG A 68 9.76 11.02 -13.86
C ARG A 68 11.07 10.74 -14.56
N THR A 69 11.17 9.55 -15.15
CA THR A 69 12.10 9.33 -16.26
C THR A 69 11.84 10.44 -17.26
N GLU A 70 12.88 11.20 -17.51
CA GLU A 70 12.92 12.30 -18.45
C GLU A 70 12.37 11.85 -19.80
N LYS A 71 11.54 12.69 -20.38
CA LYS A 71 10.86 12.45 -21.65
C LYS A 71 11.90 12.27 -22.74
N ALA A 72 12.12 11.04 -23.20
CA ALA A 72 12.67 10.81 -24.52
C ALA A 72 11.59 11.21 -25.54
N SER A 73 11.89 12.27 -26.29
CA SER A 73 11.16 12.83 -27.43
C SER A 73 10.52 11.76 -28.32
N ALA A 74 9.18 11.70 -28.34
CA ALA A 74 8.44 10.99 -29.37
C ALA A 74 8.38 11.84 -30.65
N PRO A 75 8.59 11.27 -31.86
CA PRO A 75 8.40 12.00 -33.11
C PRO A 75 6.90 12.19 -33.36
N VAL A 76 6.53 13.39 -33.79
CA VAL A 76 5.16 13.73 -34.19
C VAL A 76 4.89 13.08 -35.54
N LEU A 77 3.98 12.10 -35.59
CA LEU A 77 3.29 11.73 -36.82
C LEU A 77 1.79 11.63 -36.54
N ALA A 78 1.02 12.36 -37.35
CA ALA A 78 -0.40 12.63 -37.17
C ALA A 78 -1.30 11.40 -37.40
N LYS A 79 -2.52 11.50 -36.83
CA LYS A 79 -3.63 10.52 -36.81
C LYS A 79 -4.09 10.09 -38.22
N PRO A 80 -4.84 8.98 -38.34
CA PRO A 80 -6.29 9.18 -38.40
C PRO A 80 -7.13 8.16 -37.59
N ALA A 81 -8.37 8.57 -37.36
CA ALA A 81 -9.38 7.95 -36.52
C ALA A 81 -9.81 6.54 -36.96
N SER A 82 -10.11 5.70 -35.97
CA SER A 82 -11.06 4.60 -36.14
C SER A 82 -11.92 4.45 -34.87
N LYS A 83 -13.20 4.78 -35.02
CA LYS A 83 -14.28 4.35 -34.11
C LYS A 83 -14.35 2.82 -34.17
N ILE A 84 -14.25 2.13 -33.04
CA ILE A 84 -15.08 0.94 -32.77
C ILE A 84 -15.50 1.02 -31.29
N ALA A 85 -16.80 1.23 -31.10
CA ALA A 85 -17.49 1.05 -29.84
C ALA A 85 -17.59 -0.45 -29.54
N GLN A 86 -17.23 -0.89 -28.34
CA GLN A 86 -17.79 -2.11 -27.74
C GLN A 86 -17.94 -1.93 -26.21
N ASP A 87 -19.18 -1.61 -25.84
CA ASP A 87 -19.94 -2.15 -24.71
C ASP A 87 -19.15 -2.97 -23.67
N VAL A 88 -18.83 -2.36 -22.52
CA VAL A 88 -18.46 -3.11 -21.31
C VAL A 88 -19.56 -2.92 -20.27
N LYS A 89 -20.46 -3.90 -20.27
CA LYS A 89 -21.43 -4.22 -19.22
C LYS A 89 -20.85 -3.96 -17.82
N LYS A 90 -21.58 -3.12 -17.08
CA LYS A 90 -21.54 -2.92 -15.63
C LYS A 90 -21.47 -4.27 -14.90
N PRO A 91 -20.51 -4.52 -13.97
CA PRO A 91 -20.56 -5.71 -13.14
C PRO A 91 -21.76 -5.60 -12.19
N SER A 92 -22.80 -6.40 -12.44
CA SER A 92 -23.91 -6.63 -11.53
C SER A 92 -23.39 -7.32 -10.26
N ARG A 93 -23.46 -6.63 -9.13
CA ARG A 93 -23.22 -7.21 -7.80
C ARG A 93 -24.23 -8.35 -7.57
N PRO A 94 -23.81 -9.58 -7.23
CA PRO A 94 -24.75 -10.65 -6.91
C PRO A 94 -25.48 -10.30 -5.60
N VAL A 95 -26.80 -10.20 -5.68
CA VAL A 95 -27.69 -10.06 -4.52
C VAL A 95 -27.70 -11.40 -3.78
N ILE A 96 -27.06 -11.44 -2.61
CA ILE A 96 -27.13 -12.60 -1.71
C ILE A 96 -28.50 -12.55 -1.04
N LYS A 97 -29.38 -13.51 -1.36
CA LYS A 97 -30.66 -13.69 -0.66
C LYS A 97 -30.38 -14.18 0.77
N PRO A 98 -31.00 -13.60 1.82
CA PRO A 98 -30.83 -14.09 3.18
C PRO A 98 -31.46 -15.49 3.32
N LYS A 99 -30.77 -16.39 4.02
CA LYS A 99 -31.26 -17.73 4.37
C LYS A 99 -32.39 -17.62 5.41
N PRO A 100 -33.43 -18.47 5.35
CA PRO A 100 -34.54 -18.43 6.31
C PRO A 100 -34.08 -18.83 7.71
N ILE A 101 -34.47 -18.03 8.71
CA ILE A 101 -34.31 -18.34 10.13
C ILE A 101 -35.38 -19.37 10.51
N ILE A 102 -34.96 -20.61 10.77
CA ILE A 102 -35.83 -21.63 11.35
C ILE A 102 -35.97 -21.31 12.85
N LYS A 103 -37.13 -20.80 13.26
CA LYS A 103 -37.49 -20.67 14.67
C LYS A 103 -37.65 -22.09 15.24
N LYS A 104 -36.78 -22.48 16.18
CA LYS A 104 -36.99 -23.70 16.98
C LYS A 104 -38.21 -23.49 17.88
N LYS A 105 -39.07 -24.51 17.92
CA LYS A 105 -40.25 -24.60 18.76
C LYS A 105 -39.90 -25.27 20.07
#